data_AF-A0ABD5AZ87-F1
#
_entry.id   AF-A0ABD5AZ87-F1
#
_cell.length_a   1.000
_cell.length_b   1.000
_cell.length_c   1.000
_cell.angle_alpha   90.00
_cell.angle_beta   90.00
_cell.angle_gamma   90.00
#
_symmetry.space_group_name_H-M   'P 1'
#
loop_
_entity.id
_entity.type
_entity.pdbx_description
1 polymer ?
#
loop_
_entity_poly.entity_id
_entity_poly.type
_entity_poly.pdbx_seq_one_letter_code
_entity_poly.pdbx_strand_id
1 'polypeptide(L)'
;NHFECLWDLFRSIPSLEQTNASVLDEFYWLNKEDPNYSKCRAIESGGKRIDTDGDFTLTKKAIKEILNLCLMKEEDLDDVKITDVFSRDFLNSNFWLYWKTMFAFEPWHSAMEMRRYLMRFVHHIGGLADFSALKFTKYNQYESLVLPMIEYLKSHSVNFEFGVQVNNILVDATPSTKIAREIILTRDDKEESIPLTVNDLVFVTNGSITE
;
A
#
# COMPACT_ATOMS: atom_id res chain seq x y z
N ASN A 1 -2.18 -12.76 7.97
CA ASN A 1 -2.00 -11.57 7.13
C ASN A 1 -0.66 -10.95 7.47
N HIS A 2 0.17 -10.76 6.46
CA HIS A 2 1.60 -10.56 6.65
C HIS A 2 2.02 -9.11 6.40
N PHE A 3 1.42 -8.15 7.10
CA PHE A 3 1.90 -6.75 7.09
C PHE A 3 2.81 -6.54 8.30
N GLU A 4 3.96 -7.23 8.30
CA GLU A 4 4.83 -7.42 9.46
C GLU A 4 5.20 -6.12 10.18
N CYS A 5 5.76 -5.14 9.46
CA CYS A 5 6.16 -3.86 10.06
C CYS A 5 4.97 -3.04 10.58
N LEU A 6 3.83 -3.12 9.89
CA LEU A 6 2.61 -2.41 10.29
C LEU A 6 2.08 -3.01 11.61
N TRP A 7 2.05 -4.33 11.74
CA TRP A 7 1.59 -4.97 12.97
C TRP A 7 2.58 -4.83 14.13
N ASP A 8 3.88 -4.75 13.84
CA ASP A 8 4.89 -4.41 14.84
C ASP A 8 4.69 -2.99 15.41
N LEU A 9 4.28 -2.04 14.56
CA LEU A 9 3.89 -0.70 15.00
C LEU A 9 2.58 -0.74 15.82
N PHE A 10 1.50 -1.24 15.23
CA PHE A 10 0.14 -1.10 15.78
C PHE A 10 -0.16 -1.98 17.00
N ARG A 11 0.67 -2.97 17.32
CA ARG A 11 0.64 -3.63 18.64
C ARG A 11 1.01 -2.70 19.79
N SER A 12 1.71 -1.60 19.51
CA SER A 12 2.20 -0.65 20.51
C SER A 12 1.35 0.62 20.60
N ILE A 13 0.44 0.83 19.64
CA ILE A 13 -0.47 1.98 19.61
C ILE A 13 -1.77 1.60 20.35
N PRO A 14 -2.15 2.31 21.42
CA PRO A 14 -3.40 2.05 22.13
C PRO A 14 -4.63 2.25 21.24
N SER A 15 -5.63 1.38 21.37
CA SER A 15 -6.95 1.59 20.76
C SER A 15 -7.65 2.78 21.42
N LEU A 16 -8.41 3.53 20.62
CA LEU A 16 -9.29 4.60 21.10
C LEU A 16 -10.68 4.08 21.53
N GLU A 17 -11.02 2.84 21.16
CA GLU A 17 -12.33 2.22 21.39
C GLU A 17 -12.28 1.16 22.51
N GLN A 18 -11.20 0.39 22.56
CA GLN A 18 -11.04 -0.73 23.50
C GLN A 18 -10.10 -0.34 24.64
N THR A 19 -10.61 -0.39 25.87
CA THR A 19 -9.81 -0.11 27.06
C THR A 19 -8.75 -1.19 27.27
N ASN A 20 -7.50 -0.79 27.54
CA ASN A 20 -6.36 -1.69 27.77
C ASN A 20 -6.05 -2.63 26.59
N ALA A 21 -6.32 -2.21 25.36
CA ALA A 21 -6.00 -2.93 24.14
C ALA A 21 -5.23 -2.05 23.15
N SER A 22 -4.45 -2.68 22.27
CA SER A 22 -3.81 -2.01 21.13
C SER A 22 -4.76 -1.94 19.92
N VAL A 23 -4.41 -1.12 18.94
CA VAL A 23 -5.08 -1.11 17.63
C VAL A 23 -4.99 -2.48 16.95
N LEU A 24 -3.88 -3.20 17.10
CA LEU A 24 -3.77 -4.57 16.60
C LEU A 24 -4.76 -5.52 17.28
N ASP A 25 -4.97 -5.42 18.59
CA ASP A 25 -5.91 -6.29 19.32
C ASP A 25 -7.34 -6.08 18.82
N GLU A 26 -7.77 -4.82 18.73
CA GLU A 26 -9.09 -4.46 18.19
C GLU A 26 -9.27 -4.99 16.76
N PHE A 27 -8.29 -4.74 15.89
CA PHE A 27 -8.30 -5.23 14.51
C PHE A 27 -8.36 -6.76 14.45
N TYR A 28 -7.61 -7.45 15.31
CA TYR A 28 -7.53 -8.90 15.34
C TYR A 28 -8.85 -9.53 15.81
N TRP A 29 -9.47 -9.01 16.87
CA TRP A 29 -10.75 -9.50 17.36
C TRP A 29 -11.87 -9.26 16.35
N LEU A 30 -11.95 -8.04 15.80
CA LEU A 30 -12.94 -7.70 14.77
C LEU A 30 -12.91 -8.68 13.59
N ASN A 31 -11.73 -8.90 13.01
CA ASN A 31 -11.59 -9.74 11.82
C ASN A 31 -11.72 -11.25 12.12
N LYS A 32 -11.83 -11.64 13.39
CA LYS A 32 -12.22 -12.99 13.82
C LYS A 32 -13.72 -13.10 14.05
N GLU A 33 -14.33 -12.07 14.62
CA GLU A 33 -15.77 -12.00 14.89
C GLU A 33 -16.57 -11.90 13.59
N ASP A 34 -16.11 -11.07 12.64
CA ASP A 34 -16.69 -10.89 11.31
C ASP A 34 -15.64 -11.08 10.22
N PRO A 35 -15.34 -12.33 9.82
CA PRO A 35 -14.33 -12.61 8.80
C PRO A 35 -14.80 -12.14 7.43
N ASN A 36 -13.98 -11.32 6.76
CA ASN A 36 -14.30 -10.80 5.43
C ASN A 36 -14.33 -11.90 4.35
N TYR A 37 -15.36 -11.87 3.50
CA TYR A 37 -15.41 -12.60 2.23
C TYR A 37 -16.46 -11.96 1.29
N SER A 38 -16.33 -12.18 -0.01
CA SER A 38 -17.26 -11.74 -1.04
C SER A 38 -18.20 -12.86 -1.45
N LYS A 39 -19.50 -12.54 -1.53
CA LYS A 39 -20.53 -13.44 -2.08
C LYS A 39 -20.68 -13.31 -3.59
N CYS A 40 -20.18 -12.22 -4.17
CA CYS A 40 -20.29 -11.90 -5.59
C CYS A 40 -19.18 -10.91 -5.96
N ARG A 41 -18.13 -11.38 -6.63
CA ARG A 41 -16.93 -10.59 -6.90
C ARG A 41 -17.00 -9.84 -8.24
N ALA A 42 -17.69 -10.39 -9.22
CA ALA A 42 -17.82 -9.80 -10.55
C ALA A 42 -19.24 -9.93 -11.10
N ILE A 43 -19.71 -8.85 -11.74
CA ILE A 43 -21.02 -8.75 -12.39
C ILE A 43 -20.87 -8.19 -13.81
N GLU A 44 -21.81 -8.54 -14.68
CA GLU A 44 -21.97 -8.03 -16.04
C GLU A 44 -23.46 -7.82 -16.37
N SER A 45 -23.73 -7.25 -17.56
CA SER A 45 -25.07 -7.21 -18.17
C SER A 45 -26.22 -6.80 -17.23
N GLY A 46 -26.07 -5.67 -16.56
CA GLY A 46 -27.12 -5.11 -15.69
C GLY A 46 -27.20 -5.75 -14.30
N GLY A 47 -26.07 -6.21 -13.74
CA GLY A 47 -25.98 -6.69 -12.36
C GLY A 47 -26.03 -8.20 -12.20
N LYS A 48 -25.89 -8.96 -13.29
CA LYS A 48 -25.84 -10.42 -13.24
C LYS A 48 -24.44 -10.87 -12.88
N ARG A 49 -24.30 -11.80 -11.94
CA ARG A 49 -23.01 -12.43 -11.63
C ARG A 49 -22.45 -13.14 -12.86
N ILE A 50 -21.16 -13.01 -13.12
CA ILE A 50 -20.51 -13.77 -14.19
C ILE A 50 -20.49 -15.26 -13.84
N ASP A 51 -20.69 -16.14 -14.82
CA ASP A 51 -20.81 -17.59 -14.57
C ASP A 51 -19.53 -18.23 -14.01
N THR A 52 -18.37 -17.67 -14.37
CA THR A 52 -17.04 -18.16 -13.97
C THR A 52 -16.51 -17.44 -12.73
N ASP A 53 -17.36 -16.75 -11.96
CA ASP A 53 -16.93 -16.01 -10.78
C ASP A 53 -16.42 -16.95 -9.69
N GLY A 54 -15.13 -16.83 -9.34
CA GLY A 54 -14.42 -17.76 -8.47
C GLY A 54 -13.29 -18.48 -9.19
N ASP A 55 -13.42 -18.71 -10.50
CA ASP A 55 -12.40 -19.36 -11.33
C ASP A 55 -11.43 -18.32 -11.90
N PHE A 56 -10.15 -18.65 -11.97
CA PHE A 56 -9.14 -17.76 -12.57
C PHE A 56 -9.13 -17.74 -14.10
N THR A 57 -9.73 -18.75 -14.74
CA THR A 57 -9.79 -18.91 -16.21
C THR A 57 -8.45 -18.75 -16.94
N LEU A 58 -7.34 -19.08 -16.26
CA LEU A 58 -5.98 -19.02 -16.82
C LEU A 58 -5.70 -20.22 -17.74
N THR A 59 -5.19 -19.95 -18.94
CA THR A 59 -4.66 -20.99 -19.82
C THR A 59 -3.29 -21.47 -19.33
N LYS A 60 -2.83 -22.65 -19.79
CA LYS A 60 -1.45 -23.11 -19.52
C LYS A 60 -0.39 -22.11 -19.99
N LYS A 61 -0.66 -21.37 -21.07
CA LYS A 61 0.20 -20.31 -21.58
C LYS A 61 0.24 -19.14 -20.61
N ALA A 62 -0.91 -18.65 -20.16
CA ALA A 62 -0.98 -17.55 -19.18
C ALA A 62 -0.30 -17.92 -17.85
N ILE A 63 -0.45 -19.15 -17.37
CA ILE A 63 0.27 -19.65 -16.18
C ILE A 63 1.79 -19.61 -16.42
N LYS A 64 2.25 -20.06 -17.60
CA LYS A 64 3.67 -20.01 -17.95
C LYS A 64 4.20 -18.58 -18.01
N GLU A 65 3.41 -17.62 -18.52
CA GLU A 65 3.77 -16.19 -18.53
C GLU A 65 3.96 -15.66 -17.11
N ILE A 66 3.06 -15.98 -16.17
CA ILE A 66 3.18 -15.60 -14.76
C ILE A 66 4.48 -16.15 -14.16
N LEU A 67 4.74 -17.44 -14.38
CA LEU A 67 5.96 -18.10 -13.87
C LEU A 67 7.23 -17.49 -14.48
N ASN A 68 7.22 -17.21 -15.79
CA ASN A 68 8.34 -16.57 -16.47
C ASN A 68 8.63 -15.19 -15.86
N LEU A 69 7.60 -14.36 -15.62
CA LEU A 69 7.78 -13.05 -15.00
C LEU A 69 8.41 -13.17 -13.60
N CYS A 70 7.94 -14.11 -12.77
CA CYS A 70 8.53 -14.35 -11.45
C CYS A 70 9.99 -14.83 -11.51
N LEU A 71 10.38 -15.54 -12.57
CA LEU A 71 11.74 -16.04 -12.79
C LEU A 71 12.68 -14.98 -13.40
N MET A 72 12.16 -13.88 -13.95
CA MET A 72 12.98 -12.77 -14.42
C MET A 72 13.72 -12.13 -13.25
N LYS A 73 14.93 -11.65 -13.51
CA LYS A 73 15.65 -10.78 -12.58
C LYS A 73 14.95 -9.44 -12.53
N GLU A 74 14.96 -8.79 -11.37
CA GLU A 74 14.29 -7.51 -11.23
C GLU A 74 14.96 -6.43 -12.06
N GLU A 75 16.29 -6.49 -12.16
CA GLU A 75 17.11 -5.56 -12.95
C GLU A 75 16.87 -5.65 -14.46
N ASP A 76 16.20 -6.72 -14.94
CA ASP A 76 15.84 -6.89 -16.35
C ASP A 76 14.44 -6.31 -16.67
N LEU A 77 13.78 -5.64 -15.70
CA LEU A 77 12.41 -5.12 -15.82
C LEU A 77 12.30 -3.59 -15.82
N ASP A 78 13.42 -2.88 -15.99
CA ASP A 78 13.44 -1.42 -16.12
C ASP A 78 12.57 -0.95 -17.30
N ASP A 79 11.65 -0.03 -17.03
CA ASP A 79 10.67 0.53 -17.98
C ASP A 79 9.78 -0.49 -18.73
N VAL A 80 9.73 -1.75 -18.27
CA VAL A 80 8.92 -2.81 -18.88
C VAL A 80 7.47 -2.72 -18.41
N LYS A 81 6.53 -2.78 -19.37
CA LYS A 81 5.09 -2.73 -19.10
C LYS A 81 4.50 -4.13 -18.91
N ILE A 82 3.38 -4.22 -18.20
CA ILE A 82 2.61 -5.46 -18.07
C ILE A 82 2.26 -6.06 -19.44
N THR A 83 1.87 -5.23 -20.42
CA THR A 83 1.59 -5.68 -21.80
C THR A 83 2.79 -6.20 -22.57
N ASP A 84 4.01 -5.93 -22.13
CA ASP A 84 5.23 -6.41 -22.80
C ASP A 84 5.54 -7.87 -22.41
N VAL A 85 5.05 -8.31 -21.24
CA VAL A 85 5.33 -9.64 -20.68
C VAL A 85 4.12 -10.58 -20.66
N PHE A 86 2.89 -10.04 -20.77
CA PHE A 86 1.66 -10.82 -20.80
C PHE A 86 0.91 -10.70 -22.12
N SER A 87 0.41 -11.83 -22.62
CA SER A 87 -0.39 -11.86 -23.84
C SER A 87 -1.90 -11.74 -23.56
N ARG A 88 -2.70 -11.75 -24.63
CA ARG A 88 -4.17 -11.68 -24.53
C ARG A 88 -4.78 -12.81 -23.70
N ASP A 89 -4.16 -14.00 -23.67
CA ASP A 89 -4.63 -15.11 -22.85
C ASP A 89 -4.69 -14.72 -21.36
N PHE A 90 -3.66 -14.04 -20.88
CA PHE A 90 -3.63 -13.53 -19.51
C PHE A 90 -4.60 -12.37 -19.33
N LEU A 91 -4.58 -11.38 -20.23
CA LEU A 91 -5.40 -10.17 -20.11
C LEU A 91 -6.92 -10.42 -20.24
N ASN A 92 -7.32 -11.55 -20.81
CA ASN A 92 -8.72 -11.97 -20.90
C ASN A 92 -9.15 -12.91 -19.75
N SER A 93 -8.24 -13.24 -18.83
CA SER A 93 -8.53 -14.13 -17.70
C SER A 93 -9.26 -13.40 -16.57
N ASN A 94 -10.02 -14.17 -15.79
CA ASN A 94 -10.63 -13.69 -14.55
C ASN A 94 -9.57 -13.36 -13.51
N PHE A 95 -8.42 -14.05 -13.53
CA PHE A 95 -7.26 -13.66 -12.72
C PHE A 95 -6.90 -12.19 -12.94
N TRP A 96 -6.75 -11.76 -14.19
CA TRP A 96 -6.44 -10.36 -14.50
C TRP A 96 -7.57 -9.42 -14.09
N LEU A 97 -8.84 -9.80 -14.29
CA LEU A 97 -9.99 -9.03 -13.82
C LEU A 97 -9.91 -8.77 -12.30
N TYR A 98 -9.66 -9.81 -11.50
CA TYR A 98 -9.57 -9.70 -10.04
C TYR A 98 -8.35 -8.88 -9.62
N TRP A 99 -7.21 -9.18 -10.22
CA TRP A 99 -5.93 -8.56 -9.89
C TRP A 99 -5.92 -7.06 -10.17
N LYS A 100 -6.27 -6.69 -11.41
CA LYS A 100 -6.21 -5.29 -11.86
C LYS A 100 -7.17 -4.40 -11.08
N THR A 101 -8.34 -4.92 -10.70
CA THR A 101 -9.35 -4.14 -9.97
C THR A 101 -9.10 -4.11 -8.47
N MET A 102 -8.50 -5.16 -7.88
CA MET A 102 -8.10 -5.15 -6.46
C MET A 102 -6.94 -4.19 -6.20
N PHE A 103 -5.94 -4.17 -7.09
CA PHE A 103 -4.71 -3.43 -6.90
C PHE A 103 -4.58 -2.19 -7.79
N ALA A 104 -5.61 -1.85 -8.57
CA ALA A 104 -5.62 -0.73 -9.51
C ALA A 104 -4.45 -0.75 -10.52
N PHE A 105 -4.08 -1.93 -11.02
CA PHE A 105 -3.11 -2.03 -12.11
C PHE A 105 -3.75 -1.69 -13.46
N GLU A 106 -3.06 -0.89 -14.25
CA GLU A 106 -3.37 -0.66 -15.66
C GLU A 106 -2.39 -1.43 -16.56
N PRO A 107 -2.77 -1.79 -17.80
CA PRO A 107 -1.92 -2.59 -18.68
C PRO A 107 -0.55 -1.98 -19.00
N TRP A 108 -0.41 -0.66 -18.90
CA TRP A 108 0.84 0.08 -19.12
C TRP A 108 1.67 0.30 -17.85
N HIS A 109 1.19 -0.14 -16.68
CA HIS A 109 1.96 -0.06 -15.44
C HIS A 109 3.18 -0.99 -15.47
N SER A 110 4.09 -0.77 -14.51
CA SER A 110 5.34 -1.50 -14.35
C SER A 110 5.12 -3.01 -14.16
N ALA A 111 5.74 -3.81 -15.03
CA ALA A 111 5.83 -5.26 -14.86
C ALA A 111 6.68 -5.64 -13.65
N MET A 112 7.66 -4.80 -13.28
CA MET A 112 8.48 -4.97 -12.07
C MET A 112 7.60 -4.99 -10.81
N GLU A 113 6.68 -4.02 -10.68
CA GLU A 113 5.76 -4.00 -9.55
C GLU A 113 4.76 -5.14 -9.58
N MET A 114 4.25 -5.51 -10.77
CA MET A 114 3.39 -6.69 -10.89
C MET A 114 4.10 -7.97 -10.43
N ARG A 115 5.37 -8.16 -10.80
CA ARG A 115 6.22 -9.27 -10.35
C ARG A 115 6.37 -9.28 -8.83
N ARG A 116 6.67 -8.13 -8.23
CA ARG A 116 6.75 -7.99 -6.77
C ARG A 116 5.45 -8.42 -6.09
N TYR A 117 4.29 -7.97 -6.58
CA TYR A 117 2.99 -8.36 -6.02
C TYR A 117 2.71 -9.87 -6.16
N LEU A 118 3.01 -10.47 -7.31
CA LEU A 118 2.84 -11.92 -7.53
C LEU A 118 3.62 -12.73 -6.49
N MET A 119 4.88 -12.38 -6.25
CA MET A 119 5.70 -13.05 -5.25
C MET A 119 5.28 -12.70 -3.82
N ARG A 120 4.92 -11.44 -3.58
CA ARG A 120 4.60 -10.90 -2.26
C ARG A 120 3.32 -11.48 -1.66
N PHE A 121 2.32 -11.74 -2.49
CA PHE A 121 0.99 -12.18 -2.07
C PHE A 121 0.66 -13.62 -2.49
N VAL A 122 1.65 -14.41 -2.91
CA VAL A 122 1.44 -15.81 -3.35
C VAL A 122 0.72 -16.67 -2.32
N HIS A 123 0.97 -16.47 -1.03
CA HIS A 123 0.31 -17.18 0.08
C HIS A 123 -1.19 -16.85 0.23
N HIS A 124 -1.67 -15.80 -0.45
CA HIS A 124 -3.07 -15.36 -0.46
C HIS A 124 -3.77 -15.62 -1.79
N ILE A 125 -3.15 -16.33 -2.73
CA ILE A 125 -3.77 -16.60 -4.04
C ILE A 125 -5.12 -17.31 -3.91
N GLY A 126 -5.27 -18.22 -2.94
CA GLY A 126 -6.54 -18.91 -2.69
C GLY A 126 -7.69 -17.98 -2.27
N GLY A 127 -7.38 -16.79 -1.73
CA GLY A 127 -8.37 -15.79 -1.31
C GLY A 127 -8.54 -14.62 -2.28
N LEU A 128 -7.97 -14.70 -3.50
CA LEU A 128 -8.01 -13.61 -4.47
C LEU A 128 -9.43 -13.39 -5.03
N ALA A 129 -10.13 -14.48 -5.37
CA ALA A 129 -11.43 -14.41 -6.02
C ALA A 129 -12.58 -14.09 -5.05
N ASP A 130 -12.45 -14.46 -3.78
CA ASP A 130 -13.48 -14.28 -2.75
C ASP A 130 -13.10 -13.25 -1.67
N PHE A 131 -11.93 -12.61 -1.77
CA PHE A 131 -11.39 -11.68 -0.78
C PHE A 131 -11.24 -12.23 0.65
N SER A 132 -11.27 -13.55 0.85
CA SER A 132 -11.17 -14.18 2.19
C SER A 132 -9.84 -13.89 2.92
N ALA A 133 -8.81 -13.50 2.16
CA ALA A 133 -7.53 -13.08 2.71
C ALA A 133 -7.52 -11.63 3.23
N LEU A 134 -8.44 -10.78 2.77
CA LEU A 134 -8.48 -9.37 3.16
C LEU A 134 -8.97 -9.22 4.61
N LYS A 135 -8.51 -8.14 5.24
CA LYS A 135 -8.93 -7.73 6.59
C LYS A 135 -9.12 -6.23 6.59
N PHE A 136 -10.07 -5.76 7.38
CA PHE A 136 -10.49 -4.37 7.40
C PHE A 136 -10.48 -3.82 8.82
N THR A 137 -10.22 -2.52 8.94
CA THR A 137 -10.44 -1.77 10.16
C THR A 137 -11.94 -1.56 10.41
N LYS A 138 -12.32 -1.26 11.66
CA LYS A 138 -13.72 -1.01 12.04
C LYS A 138 -14.31 0.18 11.29
N TYR A 139 -13.53 1.25 11.16
CA TYR A 139 -13.88 2.46 10.44
C TYR A 139 -12.89 2.72 9.29
N ASN A 140 -12.94 3.90 8.69
CA ASN A 140 -11.94 4.32 7.71
C ASN A 140 -10.53 4.40 8.33
N GLN A 141 -9.51 4.45 7.47
CA GLN A 141 -8.11 4.43 7.90
C GLN A 141 -7.73 5.68 8.72
N TYR A 142 -8.40 6.81 8.51
CA TYR A 142 -8.14 8.00 9.31
C TYR A 142 -8.56 7.78 10.78
N GLU A 143 -9.79 7.34 11.00
CA GLU A 143 -10.31 7.09 12.35
C GLU A 143 -9.66 5.89 13.04
N SER A 144 -9.45 4.79 12.32
CA SER A 144 -8.97 3.54 12.93
C SER A 144 -7.45 3.40 13.00
N LEU A 145 -6.68 4.18 12.23
CA LEU A 145 -5.20 4.08 12.21
C LEU A 145 -4.53 5.42 12.50
N VAL A 146 -4.92 6.49 11.79
CA VAL A 146 -4.27 7.80 11.91
C VAL A 146 -4.55 8.46 13.26
N LEU A 147 -5.81 8.54 13.69
CA LEU A 147 -6.17 9.15 14.98
C LEU A 147 -5.50 8.44 16.18
N PRO A 148 -5.49 7.09 16.29
CA PRO A 148 -4.74 6.42 17.35
C PRO A 148 -3.25 6.78 17.38
N MET A 149 -2.60 6.88 16.21
CA MET A 149 -1.20 7.30 16.13
C MET A 149 -1.01 8.76 16.57
N ILE A 150 -1.90 9.67 16.14
CA ILE A 150 -1.85 11.08 16.55
C ILE A 150 -1.97 11.20 18.07
N GLU A 151 -2.93 10.52 18.69
CA GLU A 151 -3.12 10.57 20.15
C GLU A 151 -1.95 9.95 20.91
N TYR A 152 -1.41 8.82 20.41
CA TYR A 152 -0.18 8.24 20.96
C TYR A 152 1.00 9.22 20.91
N LEU A 153 1.24 9.87 19.76
CA LEU A 153 2.34 10.83 19.59
C LEU A 153 2.15 12.09 20.44
N LYS A 154 0.92 12.63 20.52
CA LYS A 154 0.59 13.76 21.42
C LYS A 154 0.84 13.43 22.88
N SER A 155 0.50 12.21 23.32
CA SER A 155 0.75 11.77 24.71
C SER A 155 2.26 11.69 25.05
N HIS A 156 3.11 11.61 24.02
CA HIS A 156 4.57 11.66 24.12
C HIS A 156 5.15 13.03 23.72
N SER A 157 4.32 14.08 23.71
CA SER A 157 4.72 15.47 23.46
C SER A 157 5.37 15.71 22.08
N VAL A 158 4.99 14.93 21.07
CA VAL A 158 5.38 15.21 19.68
C VAL A 158 4.67 16.47 19.17
N ASN A 159 5.43 17.35 18.53
CA ASN A 159 4.91 18.60 17.97
C ASN A 159 4.29 18.36 16.59
N PHE A 160 3.05 18.80 16.40
CA PHE A 160 2.37 18.78 15.12
C PHE A 160 2.19 20.21 14.61
N GLU A 161 2.63 20.44 13.37
CA GLU A 161 2.53 21.75 12.72
C GLU A 161 1.64 21.62 11.49
N PHE A 162 0.51 22.33 11.50
CA PHE A 162 -0.46 22.37 10.40
C PHE A 162 -0.37 23.70 9.66
N GLY A 163 -0.85 23.73 8.42
CA GLY A 163 -0.79 24.95 7.59
C GLY A 163 0.64 25.35 7.21
N VAL A 164 1.56 24.39 7.24
CA VAL A 164 2.97 24.57 6.87
C VAL A 164 3.23 23.82 5.56
N GLN A 165 3.65 24.55 4.54
CA GLN A 165 4.07 23.97 3.26
C GLN A 165 5.59 23.98 3.18
N VAL A 166 6.22 22.80 3.15
CA VAL A 166 7.66 22.67 2.91
C VAL A 166 7.94 22.81 1.43
N ASN A 167 8.66 23.86 1.05
CA ASN A 167 8.94 24.20 -0.36
C ASN A 167 10.24 23.57 -0.86
N ASN A 168 11.25 23.48 0.01
CA ASN A 168 12.55 22.92 -0.34
C ASN A 168 13.33 22.48 0.91
N ILE A 169 14.32 21.60 0.71
CA ILE A 169 15.33 21.28 1.71
C ILE A 169 16.69 21.52 1.07
N LEU A 170 17.46 22.45 1.63
CA LEU A 170 18.82 22.70 1.17
C LEU A 170 19.72 21.58 1.67
N VAL A 171 20.35 20.87 0.73
CA VAL A 171 21.22 19.73 1.02
C VAL A 171 22.62 20.00 0.47
N ASP A 172 23.60 19.98 1.37
CA ASP A 172 25.01 19.96 1.00
C ASP A 172 25.37 18.54 0.53
N ALA A 173 25.38 18.34 -0.79
CA ALA A 173 25.79 17.09 -1.41
C ALA A 173 27.25 17.18 -1.87
N THR A 174 28.17 16.60 -1.10
CA THR A 174 29.57 16.40 -1.49
C THR A 174 29.77 14.98 -2.02
N PRO A 175 30.95 14.64 -2.58
CA PRO A 175 31.25 13.27 -2.98
C PRO A 175 31.21 12.25 -1.82
N SER A 176 31.41 12.68 -0.57
CA SER A 176 31.49 11.81 0.61
C SER A 176 30.26 11.85 1.51
N THR A 177 29.47 12.94 1.48
CA THR A 177 28.36 13.16 2.42
C THR A 177 27.20 13.89 1.77
N LYS A 178 25.99 13.62 2.24
CA LYS A 178 24.80 14.44 1.96
C LYS A 178 24.23 14.91 3.28
N ILE A 179 24.17 16.21 3.51
CA ILE A 179 23.73 16.79 4.80
C ILE A 179 22.62 17.80 4.53
N ALA A 180 21.43 17.57 5.08
CA ALA A 180 20.37 18.58 5.09
C ALA A 180 20.77 19.73 6.00
N ARG A 181 20.66 20.96 5.51
CA ARG A 181 21.13 22.18 6.18
C ARG A 181 20.00 23.11 6.57
N GLU A 182 18.94 23.15 5.79
CA GLU A 182 17.87 24.10 6.02
C GLU A 182 16.59 23.61 5.37
N ILE A 183 15.46 23.74 6.07
CA ILE A 183 14.12 23.53 5.50
C ILE A 183 13.56 24.91 5.15
N ILE A 184 13.21 25.10 3.89
CA ILE A 184 12.53 26.31 3.40
C ILE A 184 11.04 26.01 3.34
N LEU A 185 10.22 26.83 4.02
CA LEU A 185 8.79 26.58 4.15
C LEU A 185 7.97 27.87 4.09
N THR A 186 6.67 27.71 3.89
CA THR A 186 5.68 28.77 4.00
C THR A 186 4.69 28.44 5.12
N ARG A 187 4.45 29.40 6.01
CA ARG A 187 3.43 29.34 7.07
C ARG A 187 2.65 30.64 7.08
N ASP A 188 1.32 30.56 7.05
CA ASP A 188 0.44 31.75 7.01
C ASP A 188 0.87 32.79 5.94
N ASP A 189 1.14 32.31 4.73
CA ASP A 189 1.64 33.09 3.57
C ASP A 189 2.99 33.81 3.78
N LYS A 190 3.75 33.43 4.81
CA LYS A 190 5.09 33.95 5.08
C LYS A 190 6.14 32.89 4.85
N GLU A 191 7.19 33.25 4.13
CA GLU A 191 8.37 32.42 3.99
C GLU A 191 9.17 32.40 5.30
N GLU A 192 9.50 31.20 5.75
CA GLU A 192 10.34 30.96 6.92
C GLU A 192 11.41 29.92 6.55
N SER A 193 12.44 29.82 7.39
CA SER A 193 13.43 28.76 7.26
C SER A 193 13.78 28.16 8.61
N ILE A 194 14.08 26.85 8.61
CA ILE A 194 14.51 26.10 9.79
C ILE A 194 15.94 25.61 9.52
N PRO A 195 16.97 26.19 10.15
CA PRO A 195 18.34 25.71 10.05
C PRO A 195 18.50 24.37 10.77
N LEU A 196 19.31 23.48 10.20
CA LEU A 196 19.55 22.11 10.67
C LEU A 196 21.02 21.88 10.95
N THR A 197 21.29 21.11 12.00
CA THR A 197 22.60 20.53 12.30
C THR A 197 22.68 19.08 11.80
N VAL A 198 23.86 18.46 11.91
CA VAL A 198 24.05 17.05 11.56
C VAL A 198 23.29 16.08 12.48
N ASN A 199 22.80 16.55 13.63
CA ASN A 199 22.04 15.73 14.57
C ASN A 199 20.54 15.83 14.35
N ASP A 200 20.08 16.75 13.49
CA ASP A 200 18.68 16.93 13.16
C ASP A 200 18.32 16.05 11.95
N LEU A 201 17.44 15.07 12.18
CA LEU A 201 17.05 14.11 11.16
C LEU A 201 15.82 14.60 10.41
N VAL A 202 15.89 14.57 9.08
CA VAL A 202 14.78 14.95 8.20
C VAL A 202 14.25 13.71 7.49
N PHE A 203 12.97 13.44 7.67
CA PHE A 203 12.25 12.36 7.01
C PHE A 203 11.29 12.96 5.99
N VAL A 204 11.51 12.68 4.71
CA VAL A 204 10.73 13.25 3.60
C VAL A 204 9.84 12.17 2.99
N THR A 205 8.54 12.42 2.93
CA THR A 205 7.62 11.63 2.09
C THR A 205 7.63 12.23 0.69
N ASN A 206 8.43 11.65 -0.22
CA ASN A 206 8.68 12.20 -1.55
C ASN A 206 7.63 11.78 -2.58
N GLY A 207 6.83 12.75 -3.03
CA GLY A 207 5.69 12.53 -3.93
C GLY A 207 4.46 12.01 -3.18
N SER A 208 3.28 12.22 -3.76
CA SER A 208 2.00 11.78 -3.21
C SER A 208 1.06 11.40 -4.34
N ILE A 209 0.24 10.38 -4.11
CA ILE A 209 -0.82 9.95 -5.06
C ILE A 209 -2.12 10.77 -4.91
N THR A 210 -2.18 11.67 -3.93
CA THR A 210 -3.35 12.52 -3.63
C THR A 210 -3.07 14.01 -3.69
N GLU A 211 -1.90 14.42 -4.19
CA GLU A 211 -1.59 15.84 -4.47
C GLU A 211 -2.37 16.33 -5.70
#